data_AF-A0A7S3I480-F1
#
_entry.id   AF-A0A7S3I480-F1
#
_cell.length_a   1.000
_cell.length_b   1.000
_cell.length_c   1.000
_cell.angle_alpha   90.00
_cell.angle_beta   90.00
_cell.angle_gamma   90.00
#
_symmetry.space_group_name_H-M   'P 1'
#
loop_
_entity.id
_entity.type
_entity.pdbx_description
1 polymer ?
#
loop_
_entity_poly.entity_id
_entity_poly.type
_entity_poly.pdbx_seq_one_letter_code
_entity_poly.pdbx_strand_id
1 'polypeptide(L)'
;MAGGGKKGPDNTPIDAELAKAGAFGRFQVFITLTIVFGIMSCNLLTHGIAILELEPKEPDGYYCTDQATGIKKACDPEEWCGVSGIDVDVNYDSNNENIYNWSTSLELVCKEKSATALIATLCLVGIFFGVMFIPRMGDLFGRKPVVQIALIGSLVPLAMVTFTKSLIVVDIGAFLAGPCIIARMSCGFLLLMEHMPTSKQAAVGAVIMVSEGLCQVFWVFFLTVISKDTFYFMYFAIALNFVTAIAFYWVPESPRYLYGINDLDRCAEVLTYIADKNNVQ
;
A
#
# COMPACT_ATOMS: atom_id res chain seq x y z
N MET A 1 -9.01 -20.76 50.88
CA MET A 1 -10.31 -20.81 50.17
C MET A 1 -10.44 -19.54 49.34
N ALA A 2 -11.05 -19.66 48.16
CA ALA A 2 -11.19 -18.68 47.07
C ALA A 2 -9.84 -18.30 46.41
N GLY A 3 -9.41 -18.90 45.30
CA GLY A 3 -10.20 -19.35 44.15
C GLY A 3 -10.49 -18.19 43.17
N GLY A 4 -9.49 -17.35 42.87
CA GLY A 4 -9.57 -16.36 41.79
C GLY A 4 -9.08 -16.96 40.48
N GLY A 5 -9.99 -17.58 39.74
CA GLY A 5 -9.69 -18.21 38.45
C GLY A 5 -8.97 -17.25 37.49
N LYS A 6 -7.95 -17.75 36.81
CA LYS A 6 -7.32 -17.09 35.66
C LYS A 6 -8.40 -16.85 34.60
N LYS A 7 -8.91 -15.62 34.56
CA LYS A 7 -9.88 -15.12 33.58
C LYS A 7 -9.15 -14.95 32.24
N GLY A 8 -9.64 -15.65 31.21
CA GLY A 8 -9.09 -15.58 29.84
C GLY A 8 -9.32 -14.22 29.16
N PRO A 9 -8.88 -14.04 27.90
CA PRO A 9 -8.78 -12.72 27.25
C PRO A 9 -10.12 -12.01 26.96
N ASP A 10 -11.23 -12.73 26.89
CA ASP A 10 -12.55 -12.19 26.51
C ASP A 10 -13.34 -11.73 27.74
N ASN A 11 -13.00 -10.56 28.31
CA ASN A 11 -13.62 -10.09 29.56
C ASN A 11 -14.19 -8.67 29.55
N THR A 12 -14.23 -7.98 28.40
CA THR A 12 -14.98 -6.73 28.32
C THR A 12 -16.42 -6.99 27.87
N PRO A 13 -17.43 -6.23 28.38
CA PRO A 13 -18.81 -6.37 27.94
C PRO A 13 -18.97 -6.28 26.41
N ILE A 14 -18.16 -5.46 25.76
CA ILE A 14 -18.19 -5.26 24.30
C ILE A 14 -17.72 -6.50 23.54
N ASP A 15 -16.76 -7.28 24.08
CA ASP A 15 -16.31 -8.52 23.43
C ASP A 15 -17.41 -9.59 23.42
N ALA A 16 -18.22 -9.63 24.48
CA ALA A 16 -19.36 -10.53 24.56
C ALA A 16 -20.46 -10.16 23.56
N GLU A 17 -20.75 -8.85 23.39
CA GLU A 17 -21.71 -8.38 22.39
C GLU A 17 -21.21 -8.59 20.95
N LEU A 18 -19.92 -8.35 20.70
CA LEU A 18 -19.31 -8.61 19.40
C LEU A 18 -19.35 -10.12 19.05
N ALA A 19 -19.18 -10.99 20.03
CA ALA A 19 -19.32 -12.43 19.84
C ALA A 19 -20.77 -12.84 19.51
N LYS A 20 -21.77 -12.16 20.10
CA LYS A 20 -23.19 -12.37 19.78
C LYS A 20 -23.56 -11.87 18.38
N ALA A 21 -22.97 -10.78 17.91
CA ALA A 21 -23.18 -10.21 16.56
C ALA A 21 -22.65 -11.08 15.40
N GLY A 22 -22.42 -12.38 15.64
CA GLY A 22 -21.76 -13.29 14.74
C GLY A 22 -20.26 -13.26 14.93
N ALA A 23 -19.76 -14.27 15.64
CA ALA A 23 -18.36 -14.66 15.57
C ALA A 23 -17.92 -14.82 14.09
N PHE A 24 -16.67 -14.45 13.78
CA PHE A 24 -16.00 -14.51 12.47
C PHE A 24 -16.90 -14.94 11.28
N GLY A 25 -17.78 -14.04 10.84
CA GLY A 25 -18.78 -14.27 9.81
C GLY A 25 -18.45 -13.59 8.48
N ARG A 26 -19.49 -13.40 7.65
CA ARG A 26 -19.37 -12.79 6.31
C ARG A 26 -18.82 -11.36 6.38
N PHE A 27 -19.23 -10.59 7.37
CA PHE A 27 -18.74 -9.24 7.57
C PHE A 27 -17.24 -9.24 7.91
N GLN A 28 -16.79 -10.13 8.79
CA GLN A 28 -15.38 -10.23 9.19
C GLN A 28 -14.48 -10.60 8.00
N VAL A 29 -14.94 -11.49 7.11
CA VAL A 29 -14.22 -11.78 5.86
C VAL A 29 -14.17 -10.54 4.96
N PHE A 30 -15.30 -9.83 4.79
CA PHE A 30 -15.37 -8.62 3.98
C PHE A 30 -14.43 -7.51 4.47
N ILE A 31 -14.44 -7.18 5.77
CA ILE A 31 -13.55 -6.16 6.33
C ILE A 31 -12.08 -6.62 6.25
N THR A 32 -11.78 -7.90 6.44
CA THR A 32 -10.41 -8.43 6.28
C THR A 32 -9.92 -8.20 4.86
N LEU A 33 -10.70 -8.61 3.84
CA LEU A 33 -10.32 -8.42 2.44
C LEU A 33 -10.18 -6.93 2.10
N THR A 34 -11.11 -6.10 2.55
CA THR A 34 -11.10 -4.65 2.27
C THR A 34 -9.86 -3.97 2.88
N ILE A 35 -9.52 -4.29 4.13
CA ILE A 35 -8.34 -3.75 4.81
C ILE A 35 -7.06 -4.28 4.17
N VAL A 36 -6.97 -5.59 3.90
CA VAL A 36 -5.81 -6.21 3.25
C VAL A 36 -5.55 -5.58 1.89
N PHE A 37 -6.55 -5.54 1.00
CA PHE A 37 -6.38 -4.91 -0.31
C PHE A 37 -6.13 -3.40 -0.20
N GLY A 38 -6.75 -2.72 0.77
CA GLY A 38 -6.51 -1.31 1.04
C GLY A 38 -5.06 -1.04 1.42
N ILE A 39 -4.48 -1.84 2.31
CA ILE A 39 -3.06 -1.81 2.68
C ILE A 39 -2.18 -2.12 1.46
N MET A 40 -2.44 -3.24 0.80
CA MET A 40 -1.66 -3.69 -0.36
C MET A 40 -1.62 -2.64 -1.48
N SER A 41 -2.74 -1.98 -1.78
CA SER A 41 -2.81 -1.02 -2.89
C SER A 41 -1.79 0.12 -2.83
N CYS A 42 -1.40 0.58 -1.62
CA CYS A 42 -0.34 1.57 -1.47
C CYS A 42 1.02 0.92 -1.19
N ASN A 43 1.05 -0.22 -0.49
CA ASN A 43 2.28 -0.94 -0.19
C ASN A 43 2.95 -1.52 -1.44
N LEU A 44 2.18 -1.78 -2.51
CA LEU A 44 2.74 -2.12 -3.82
C LEU A 44 3.71 -1.04 -4.33
N LEU A 45 3.49 0.25 -4.03
CA LEU A 45 4.47 1.29 -4.34
C LEU A 45 5.75 1.09 -3.52
N THR A 46 5.64 1.09 -2.18
CA THR A 46 6.80 1.04 -1.27
C THR A 46 7.68 -0.19 -1.47
N HIS A 47 7.05 -1.38 -1.60
CA HIS A 47 7.77 -2.63 -1.85
C HIS A 47 8.24 -2.74 -3.31
N GLY A 48 7.73 -1.89 -4.20
CA GLY A 48 8.13 -1.79 -5.60
C GLY A 48 9.27 -0.82 -5.87
N ILE A 49 9.60 0.12 -4.95
CA ILE A 49 10.59 1.18 -5.19
C ILE A 49 11.93 0.62 -5.69
N ALA A 50 12.46 -0.43 -5.04
CA ALA A 50 13.73 -1.04 -5.45
C ALA A 50 13.68 -1.65 -6.86
N ILE A 51 12.52 -2.16 -7.29
CA ILE A 51 12.32 -2.68 -8.65
C ILE A 51 12.18 -1.53 -9.65
N LEU A 52 11.55 -0.43 -9.23
CA LEU A 52 11.36 0.74 -10.06
C LEU A 52 12.68 1.48 -10.33
N GLU A 53 13.61 1.47 -9.39
CA GLU A 53 14.95 2.05 -9.49
C GLU A 53 15.97 1.13 -10.18
N LEU A 54 15.62 -0.13 -10.47
CA LEU A 54 16.56 -1.12 -10.99
C LEU A 54 17.09 -0.72 -12.38
N GLU A 55 18.40 -0.71 -12.53
CA GLU A 55 19.05 -0.43 -13.82
C GLU A 55 19.07 -1.72 -14.69
N PRO A 56 18.81 -1.61 -16.01
CA PRO A 56 19.11 -2.65 -16.98
C PRO A 56 20.52 -3.23 -16.82
N LYS A 57 20.66 -4.55 -16.97
CA LYS A 57 21.94 -5.23 -16.83
C LYS A 57 22.86 -4.95 -18.01
N GLU A 58 24.13 -4.71 -17.69
CA GLU A 58 25.22 -4.61 -18.67
C GLU A 58 25.81 -5.98 -19.02
N PRO A 59 26.38 -6.14 -20.24
CA PRO A 59 26.50 -5.15 -21.32
C PRO A 59 25.22 -5.02 -22.18
N ASP A 60 25.14 -3.95 -23.00
CA ASP A 60 24.07 -3.69 -23.98
C ASP A 60 22.65 -3.58 -23.39
N GLY A 61 22.51 -2.98 -22.21
CA GLY A 61 21.22 -2.83 -21.51
C GLY A 61 20.22 -1.89 -22.20
N TYR A 62 20.69 -1.04 -23.11
CA TYR A 62 19.90 0.01 -23.76
C TYR A 62 20.03 -0.01 -25.28
N TYR A 63 18.98 0.46 -25.95
CA TYR A 63 19.03 0.86 -27.34
C TYR A 63 18.87 2.38 -27.46
N CYS A 64 19.81 3.01 -28.16
CA CYS A 64 19.75 4.43 -28.50
C CYS A 64 19.32 4.58 -29.96
N THR A 65 18.32 5.42 -30.19
CA THR A 65 17.87 5.83 -31.53
C THR A 65 18.15 7.31 -31.72
N ASP A 66 19.06 7.63 -32.63
CA ASP A 66 19.34 9.03 -32.99
C ASP A 66 18.18 9.60 -33.82
N GLN A 67 17.60 10.72 -33.39
CA GLN A 67 16.47 11.35 -34.07
C GLN A 67 16.82 11.87 -35.47
N ALA A 68 18.08 12.23 -35.73
CA ALA A 68 18.51 12.75 -37.01
C ALA A 68 18.70 11.64 -38.07
N THR A 69 19.18 10.47 -37.64
CA THR A 69 19.53 9.37 -38.54
C THR A 69 18.52 8.22 -38.51
N GLY A 70 17.71 8.11 -37.45
CA GLY A 70 16.78 7.01 -37.21
C GLY A 70 17.46 5.67 -36.92
N ILE A 71 18.78 5.66 -36.71
CA ILE A 71 19.56 4.45 -36.49
C ILE A 71 19.42 4.02 -35.03
N LYS A 72 18.91 2.80 -34.82
CA LYS A 72 18.82 2.15 -33.50
C LYS A 72 20.05 1.26 -33.29
N LYS A 73 20.82 1.53 -32.24
CA LYS A 73 22.01 0.73 -31.86
C LYS A 73 22.05 0.48 -30.36
N ALA A 74 22.72 -0.59 -29.94
CA ALA A 74 23.04 -0.77 -28.52
C ALA A 74 24.00 0.35 -28.07
N CYS A 75 23.83 0.84 -26.85
CA CYS A 75 24.60 1.94 -26.30
C CYS A 75 24.75 1.83 -24.79
N ASP A 76 25.81 2.44 -24.27
CA ASP A 76 26.04 2.59 -22.83
C ASP A 76 25.54 3.95 -22.33
N PRO A 77 25.22 4.10 -21.03
CA PRO A 77 24.76 5.36 -20.44
C PRO A 77 25.64 6.58 -20.76
N GLU A 78 26.96 6.38 -20.79
CA GLU A 78 27.93 7.45 -21.07
C GLU A 78 27.76 8.07 -22.47
N GLU A 79 27.16 7.36 -23.44
CA GLU A 79 27.01 7.83 -24.81
C GLU A 79 25.82 8.80 -25.00
N TRP A 80 24.81 8.74 -24.13
CA TRP A 80 23.57 9.50 -24.30
C TRP A 80 23.25 10.43 -23.12
N CYS A 81 23.85 10.23 -21.95
CA CYS A 81 23.67 11.15 -20.83
C CYS A 81 24.15 12.57 -21.19
N GLY A 82 23.23 13.54 -21.16
CA GLY A 82 23.51 14.94 -21.47
C GLY A 82 23.52 15.28 -22.97
N VAL A 83 23.20 14.32 -23.84
CA VAL A 83 23.08 14.53 -25.29
C VAL A 83 21.61 14.66 -25.68
N SER A 84 21.23 15.78 -26.30
CA SER A 84 19.87 15.99 -26.82
C SER A 84 19.68 15.31 -28.17
N GLY A 85 18.51 14.71 -28.41
CA GLY A 85 18.15 14.14 -29.72
C GLY A 85 18.39 12.63 -29.84
N ILE A 86 18.64 11.95 -28.72
CA ILE A 86 18.71 10.49 -28.65
C ILE A 86 17.47 10.00 -27.89
N ASP A 87 16.73 9.07 -28.48
CA ASP A 87 15.63 8.36 -27.81
C ASP A 87 16.17 7.03 -27.28
N VAL A 88 15.84 6.71 -26.02
CA VAL A 88 16.44 5.58 -25.28
C VAL A 88 15.36 4.58 -24.90
N ASP A 89 15.56 3.34 -25.35
CA ASP A 89 14.72 2.18 -25.03
C ASP A 89 15.53 1.15 -24.24
N VAL A 90 14.83 0.30 -23.47
CA VAL A 90 15.44 -0.86 -22.82
C VAL A 90 15.69 -1.97 -23.85
N ASN A 91 16.88 -2.57 -23.82
CA ASN A 91 17.18 -3.76 -24.62
C ASN A 91 16.74 -5.03 -23.87
N TYR A 92 15.57 -5.56 -24.23
CA TYR A 92 15.04 -6.78 -23.64
C TYR A 92 15.73 -8.08 -24.12
N ASP A 93 16.49 -8.02 -25.23
CA ASP A 93 17.14 -9.18 -25.83
C ASP A 93 18.48 -9.50 -25.15
N SER A 94 19.16 -8.47 -24.60
CA SER A 94 20.41 -8.65 -23.86
C SER A 94 20.19 -9.47 -22.58
N ASN A 95 19.14 -9.15 -21.83
CA ASN A 95 18.84 -9.84 -20.59
C ASN A 95 17.34 -9.97 -20.31
N ASN A 96 16.92 -11.15 -19.88
CA ASN A 96 15.52 -11.40 -19.50
C ASN A 96 15.09 -10.63 -18.26
N GLU A 97 16.03 -10.17 -17.42
CA GLU A 97 15.77 -9.35 -16.24
C GLU A 97 15.62 -7.86 -16.55
N ASN A 98 15.86 -7.43 -17.79
CA ASN A 98 15.69 -6.03 -18.17
C ASN A 98 14.20 -5.67 -18.21
N ILE A 99 13.84 -4.58 -17.54
CA ILE A 99 12.46 -4.09 -17.37
C ILE A 99 12.38 -2.61 -17.69
N TYR A 100 11.19 -2.14 -18.08
CA TYR A 100 10.92 -0.71 -18.23
C TYR A 100 10.34 -0.14 -16.95
N ASN A 101 11.05 0.83 -16.36
CA ASN A 101 10.77 1.39 -15.04
C ASN A 101 11.22 2.86 -14.89
N TRP A 102 11.35 3.34 -13.65
CA TRP A 102 11.82 4.70 -13.38
C TRP A 102 13.25 4.94 -13.85
N SER A 103 14.11 3.91 -13.83
CA SER A 103 15.49 4.05 -14.30
C SER A 103 15.56 4.59 -15.73
N THR A 104 14.75 4.01 -16.64
CA THR A 104 14.67 4.49 -18.03
C THR A 104 13.80 5.73 -18.17
N SER A 105 12.61 5.77 -17.55
CA SER A 105 11.63 6.85 -17.78
C SER A 105 11.99 8.18 -17.14
N LEU A 106 12.77 8.17 -16.05
CA LEU A 106 13.31 9.36 -15.37
C LEU A 106 14.80 9.59 -15.68
N GLU A 107 15.40 8.75 -16.52
CA GLU A 107 16.83 8.76 -16.86
C GLU A 107 17.72 8.74 -15.62
N LEU A 108 17.40 7.88 -14.64
CA LEU A 108 18.08 7.86 -13.34
C LEU A 108 19.56 7.53 -13.46
N VAL A 109 19.95 6.75 -14.47
CA VAL A 109 21.37 6.38 -14.72
C VAL A 109 22.20 7.60 -15.12
N CYS A 110 21.58 8.65 -15.66
CA CYS A 110 22.24 9.92 -15.95
C CYS A 110 22.28 10.88 -14.75
N LYS A 111 21.70 10.49 -13.60
CA LYS A 111 21.73 11.27 -12.37
C LYS A 111 22.77 10.70 -11.41
N GLU A 112 23.13 11.52 -10.42
CA GLU A 112 23.95 11.02 -9.32
C GLU A 112 23.19 9.94 -8.55
N LYS A 113 23.91 8.91 -8.07
CA LYS A 113 23.33 7.82 -7.26
C LYS A 113 22.58 8.33 -6.02
N SER A 114 22.96 9.50 -5.51
CA SER A 114 22.28 10.21 -4.41
C SER A 114 20.84 10.58 -4.76
N ALA A 115 20.56 10.95 -6.02
CA ALA A 115 19.24 11.32 -6.49
C ALA A 115 18.31 10.11 -6.62
N THR A 116 18.83 8.96 -7.07
CA THR A 116 18.06 7.70 -7.12
C THR A 116 17.64 7.25 -5.72
N ALA A 117 18.58 7.24 -4.77
CA ALA A 117 18.30 6.84 -3.38
C ALA A 117 17.37 7.82 -2.62
N LEU A 118 17.18 9.03 -3.15
CA LEU A 118 16.37 10.06 -2.51
C LEU A 118 14.89 9.67 -2.49
N ILE A 119 14.37 9.01 -3.54
CA ILE A 119 12.95 8.63 -3.65
C ILE A 119 12.57 7.71 -2.48
N ALA A 120 13.29 6.60 -2.31
CA ALA A 120 13.11 5.67 -1.20
C ALA A 120 13.25 6.36 0.17
N THR A 121 14.26 7.23 0.30
CA THR A 121 14.53 7.96 1.55
C THR A 121 13.38 8.90 1.91
N LEU A 122 12.86 9.66 0.95
CA LEU A 122 11.74 10.58 1.15
C LEU A 122 10.45 9.85 1.51
N CYS A 123 10.20 8.69 0.91
CA CYS A 123 9.09 7.82 1.32
C CYS A 123 9.20 7.44 2.80
N LEU A 124 10.39 6.98 3.24
CA LEU A 124 10.64 6.63 4.65
C LEU A 124 10.52 7.83 5.59
N VAL A 125 10.99 9.00 5.18
CA VAL A 125 10.82 10.26 5.95
C VAL A 125 9.34 10.61 6.08
N GLY A 126 8.55 10.45 5.02
CA GLY A 126 7.10 10.61 5.06
C GLY A 126 6.44 9.64 6.03
N ILE A 127 6.84 8.37 6.03
CA ILE A 127 6.38 7.36 6.99
C ILE A 127 6.75 7.78 8.42
N PHE A 128 7.99 8.22 8.66
CA PHE A 128 8.46 8.64 9.98
C PHE A 128 7.57 9.74 10.58
N PHE A 129 7.32 10.82 9.83
CA PHE A 129 6.42 11.86 10.29
C PHE A 129 4.99 11.34 10.45
N GLY A 130 4.52 10.49 9.53
CA GLY A 130 3.21 9.88 9.65
C GLY A 130 3.04 9.07 10.95
N VAL A 131 4.02 8.26 11.35
CA VAL A 131 3.98 7.48 12.62
C VAL A 131 3.83 8.38 13.84
N MET A 132 4.41 9.59 13.82
CA MET A 132 4.34 10.51 14.97
C MET A 132 2.93 11.06 15.20
N PHE A 133 2.16 11.30 14.13
CA PHE A 133 0.88 12.02 14.23
C PHE A 133 -0.34 11.10 14.00
N ILE A 134 -0.26 10.18 13.05
CA ILE A 134 -1.40 9.42 12.55
C ILE A 134 -2.01 8.47 13.60
N PRO A 135 -1.23 7.69 14.38
CA PRO A 135 -1.80 6.87 15.45
C PRO A 135 -2.59 7.70 16.47
N ARG A 136 -2.03 8.85 16.86
CA ARG A 136 -2.70 9.79 17.77
C ARG A 136 -3.99 10.34 17.17
N MET A 137 -4.00 10.65 15.87
CA MET A 137 -5.23 11.03 15.17
C MET A 137 -6.27 9.91 15.18
N GLY A 138 -5.86 8.65 15.01
CA GLY A 138 -6.74 7.49 15.07
C GLY A 138 -7.37 7.27 16.44
N ASP A 139 -6.69 7.66 17.51
CA ASP A 139 -7.23 7.62 18.88
C ASP A 139 -8.15 8.78 19.22
N LEU A 140 -7.98 9.94 18.56
CA LEU A 140 -8.77 11.15 18.82
C LEU A 140 -10.03 11.24 17.95
N PHE A 141 -9.93 10.86 16.67
CA PHE A 141 -10.99 11.02 15.68
C PHE A 141 -11.65 9.71 15.27
N GLY A 142 -11.11 8.57 15.71
CA GLY A 142 -11.54 7.25 15.28
C GLY A 142 -10.67 6.71 14.14
N ARG A 143 -10.79 5.41 13.88
CA ARG A 143 -9.90 4.68 12.98
C ARG A 143 -10.41 4.74 11.55
N LYS A 144 -11.73 4.64 11.36
CA LYS A 144 -12.38 4.75 10.05
C LYS A 144 -12.04 6.05 9.30
N PRO A 145 -12.22 7.27 9.87
CA PRO A 145 -12.00 8.50 9.11
C PRO A 145 -10.54 8.67 8.69
N VAL A 146 -9.60 8.27 9.55
CA VAL A 146 -8.17 8.34 9.24
C VAL A 146 -7.81 7.42 8.08
N VAL A 147 -8.31 6.18 8.08
CA VAL A 147 -8.09 5.23 6.96
C VAL A 147 -8.79 5.71 5.69
N GLN A 148 -10.00 6.26 5.78
CA GLN A 148 -10.74 6.78 4.64
C GLN A 148 -10.02 7.95 3.97
N ILE A 149 -9.52 8.90 4.77
CA ILE A 149 -8.70 10.03 4.28
C ILE A 149 -7.43 9.51 3.62
N ALA A 150 -6.77 8.50 4.21
CA ALA A 150 -5.58 7.91 3.61
C ALA A 150 -5.87 7.13 2.31
N LEU A 151 -7.03 6.48 2.19
CA LEU A 151 -7.48 5.79 0.98
C LEU A 151 -7.68 6.77 -0.18
N ILE A 152 -8.45 7.83 0.06
CA ILE A 152 -8.74 8.84 -0.96
C ILE A 152 -7.49 9.68 -1.24
N GLY A 153 -6.79 10.09 -0.18
CA GLY A 153 -5.63 10.96 -0.24
C GLY A 153 -4.44 10.35 -0.97
N SER A 154 -4.28 9.03 -0.98
CA SER A 154 -3.17 8.40 -1.71
C SER A 154 -3.30 8.44 -3.22
N LEU A 155 -4.50 8.71 -3.76
CA LEU A 155 -4.69 8.77 -5.22
C LEU A 155 -3.78 9.84 -5.85
N VAL A 156 -3.56 10.94 -5.13
CA VAL A 156 -2.67 12.04 -5.55
C VAL A 156 -1.21 11.59 -5.65
N PRO A 157 -0.55 11.11 -4.56
CA PRO A 157 0.83 10.65 -4.65
C PRO A 157 0.98 9.46 -5.62
N LEU A 158 0.03 8.52 -5.67
CA LEU A 158 0.08 7.42 -6.65
C LEU A 158 0.03 7.93 -8.10
N ALA A 159 -0.79 8.93 -8.39
CA ALA A 159 -0.82 9.56 -9.71
C ALA A 159 0.48 10.32 -10.01
N MET A 160 1.02 11.05 -9.02
CA MET A 160 2.28 11.78 -9.15
C MET A 160 3.43 10.85 -9.52
N VAL A 161 3.59 9.70 -8.85
CA VAL A 161 4.69 8.76 -9.10
C VAL A 161 4.51 7.93 -10.38
N THR A 162 3.30 7.85 -10.92
CA THR A 162 2.99 6.98 -12.07
C THR A 162 2.96 7.76 -13.40
N PHE A 163 2.39 8.97 -13.42
CA PHE A 163 2.13 9.68 -14.68
C PHE A 163 3.15 10.78 -15.02
N THR A 164 4.09 11.07 -14.12
CA THR A 164 5.11 12.10 -14.35
C THR A 164 6.41 11.50 -14.90
N LYS A 165 7.17 12.30 -15.65
CA LYS A 165 8.58 12.04 -15.98
C LYS A 165 9.54 12.96 -15.23
N SER A 166 9.04 13.72 -14.26
CA SER A 166 9.85 14.64 -13.45
C SER A 166 10.24 13.99 -12.13
N LEU A 167 11.54 13.80 -11.90
CA LEU A 167 12.08 13.24 -10.67
C LEU A 167 11.59 13.98 -9.40
N ILE A 168 11.57 15.31 -9.44
CA ILE A 168 11.11 16.14 -8.30
C ILE A 168 9.64 15.84 -7.95
N VAL A 169 8.80 15.58 -8.96
CA VAL A 169 7.39 15.25 -8.73
C VAL A 169 7.26 13.84 -8.14
N VAL A 170 8.10 12.90 -8.56
CA VAL A 170 8.18 11.55 -7.97
C VAL A 170 8.64 11.62 -6.52
N ASP A 171 9.66 12.43 -6.22
CA ASP A 171 10.17 12.66 -4.86
C ASP A 171 9.09 13.18 -3.91
N ILE A 172 8.35 14.21 -4.34
CA ILE A 172 7.23 14.76 -3.56
C ILE A 172 6.11 13.72 -3.42
N GLY A 173 5.79 13.00 -4.49
CA GLY A 173 4.80 11.93 -4.47
C GLY A 173 5.16 10.82 -3.48
N ALA A 174 6.43 10.39 -3.46
CA ALA A 174 6.95 9.38 -2.54
C ALA A 174 6.86 9.84 -1.08
N PHE A 175 7.25 11.10 -0.79
CA PHE A 175 7.09 11.68 0.55
C PHE A 175 5.62 11.69 1.00
N LEU A 176 4.70 12.13 0.12
CA LEU A 176 3.27 12.21 0.44
C LEU A 176 2.59 10.83 0.54
N ALA A 177 3.14 9.79 -0.11
CA ALA A 177 2.65 8.42 0.04
C ALA A 177 2.90 7.88 1.46
N GLY A 178 4.01 8.28 2.10
CA GLY A 178 4.42 7.79 3.42
C GLY A 178 3.34 7.88 4.52
N PRO A 179 2.76 9.06 4.79
CA PRO A 179 1.66 9.20 5.76
C PRO A 179 0.43 8.35 5.40
N CYS A 180 0.13 8.17 4.11
CA CYS A 180 -0.99 7.34 3.67
C CYS A 180 -0.76 5.85 3.95
N ILE A 181 0.47 5.37 3.75
CA ILE A 181 0.89 4.00 4.05
C ILE A 181 0.71 3.71 5.54
N ILE A 182 1.27 4.55 6.40
CA ILE A 182 1.21 4.32 7.85
C ILE A 182 -0.20 4.47 8.40
N ALA A 183 -1.04 5.35 7.85
CA ALA A 183 -2.44 5.44 8.26
C ALA A 183 -3.22 4.15 8.04
N ARG A 184 -2.98 3.47 6.92
CA ARG A 184 -3.60 2.17 6.64
C ARG A 184 -3.01 1.06 7.48
N MET A 185 -1.69 1.06 7.65
CA MET A 185 -1.02 0.04 8.46
C MET A 185 -1.32 0.16 9.94
N SER A 186 -1.42 1.36 10.50
CA SER A 186 -1.69 1.57 11.93
C SER A 186 -3.19 1.54 12.22
N CYS A 187 -3.94 2.51 11.71
CA CYS A 187 -5.37 2.63 11.98
C CYS A 187 -6.18 1.54 11.27
N GLY A 188 -5.80 1.12 10.06
CA GLY A 188 -6.51 0.06 9.34
C GLY A 188 -6.31 -1.32 9.99
N PHE A 189 -5.09 -1.64 10.43
CA PHE A 189 -4.82 -2.84 11.22
C PHE A 189 -5.61 -2.83 12.53
N LEU A 190 -5.58 -1.73 13.28
CA LEU A 190 -6.33 -1.62 14.54
C LEU A 190 -7.83 -1.73 14.30
N LEU A 191 -8.36 -1.04 13.30
CA LEU A 191 -9.77 -1.13 12.91
C LEU A 191 -10.16 -2.59 12.64
N LEU A 192 -9.34 -3.35 11.92
CA LEU A 192 -9.60 -4.76 11.68
C LEU A 192 -9.58 -5.57 12.96
N MET A 193 -8.53 -5.42 13.78
CA MET A 193 -8.35 -6.18 15.02
C MET A 193 -9.48 -5.92 16.02
N GLU A 194 -10.00 -4.70 16.07
CA GLU A 194 -11.11 -4.32 16.95
C GLU A 194 -12.46 -4.89 16.50
N HIS A 195 -12.60 -5.27 15.23
CA HIS A 195 -13.76 -5.99 14.69
C HIS A 195 -13.62 -7.51 14.80
N MET A 196 -12.48 -8.02 15.27
CA MET A 196 -12.22 -9.45 15.39
C MET A 196 -12.32 -9.92 16.84
N PRO A 197 -12.87 -11.13 17.07
CA PRO A 197 -12.78 -11.77 18.38
C PRO A 197 -11.31 -12.08 18.71
N THR A 198 -10.95 -11.99 19.98
CA THR A 198 -9.56 -12.14 20.46
C THR A 198 -8.92 -13.46 20.01
N SER A 199 -9.71 -14.53 19.91
CA SER A 199 -9.27 -15.85 19.44
C SER A 199 -8.81 -15.89 17.98
N LYS A 200 -9.24 -14.96 17.13
CA LYS A 200 -8.91 -14.91 15.68
C LYS A 200 -7.94 -13.79 15.32
N GLN A 201 -7.74 -12.83 16.21
CA GLN A 201 -6.84 -11.70 16.01
C GLN A 201 -5.43 -12.11 15.55
N ALA A 202 -4.82 -13.12 16.19
CA ALA A 202 -3.49 -13.58 15.80
C ALA A 202 -3.44 -14.11 14.35
N ALA A 203 -4.46 -14.88 13.94
CA ALA A 203 -4.54 -15.43 12.58
C ALA A 203 -4.77 -14.32 11.55
N VAL A 204 -5.66 -13.37 11.82
CA VAL A 204 -5.95 -12.23 10.93
C VAL A 204 -4.74 -11.30 10.82
N GLY A 205 -4.05 -11.03 11.93
CA GLY A 205 -2.81 -10.27 11.92
C GLY A 205 -1.72 -10.94 11.09
N ALA A 206 -1.58 -12.27 11.19
CA ALA A 206 -0.67 -13.02 10.33
C ALA A 206 -1.04 -12.90 8.83
N VAL A 207 -2.33 -12.93 8.48
CA VAL A 207 -2.79 -12.72 7.09
C VAL A 207 -2.33 -11.36 6.55
N ILE A 208 -2.41 -10.29 7.34
CA ILE A 208 -1.92 -8.96 6.93
C ILE A 208 -0.42 -8.99 6.65
N MET A 209 0.38 -9.54 7.57
CA MET A 209 1.85 -9.57 7.41
C MET A 209 2.26 -10.45 6.22
N VAL A 210 1.58 -11.58 6.00
CA VAL A 210 1.78 -12.41 4.82
C VAL A 210 1.39 -11.66 3.55
N SER A 211 0.26 -10.93 3.55
CA SER A 211 -0.16 -10.13 2.39
C SER A 211 0.84 -9.02 2.04
N GLU A 212 1.53 -8.48 3.04
CA GLU A 212 2.60 -7.51 2.83
C GLU A 212 3.77 -8.15 2.08
N GLY A 213 4.28 -9.28 2.57
CA GLY A 213 5.35 -10.02 1.88
C GLY A 213 4.96 -10.47 0.47
N LEU A 214 3.69 -10.82 0.26
CA LEU A 214 3.17 -11.19 -1.07
C LEU A 214 3.21 -10.04 -2.08
N CYS A 215 3.24 -8.78 -1.66
CA CYS A 215 3.34 -7.64 -2.59
C CYS A 215 4.57 -7.75 -3.48
N GLN A 216 5.73 -8.08 -2.91
CA GLN A 216 6.98 -8.23 -3.66
C GLN A 216 6.95 -9.46 -4.57
N VAL A 217 6.32 -10.55 -4.11
CA VAL A 217 6.12 -11.76 -4.94
C VAL A 217 5.24 -11.44 -6.15
N PHE A 218 4.18 -10.66 -5.97
CA PHE A 218 3.30 -10.25 -7.07
C PHE A 218 4.00 -9.34 -8.09
N TRP A 219 4.88 -8.44 -7.64
CA TRP A 219 5.73 -7.66 -8.54
C TRP A 219 6.57 -8.56 -9.44
N VAL A 220 7.34 -9.48 -8.85
CA VAL A 220 8.24 -10.36 -9.60
C VAL A 220 7.45 -11.28 -10.54
N PHE A 221 6.34 -11.84 -10.07
CA PHE A 221 5.45 -12.66 -10.88
C PHE A 221 4.89 -11.88 -12.08
N PHE A 222 4.38 -10.67 -11.85
CA PHE A 222 3.86 -9.81 -12.92
C PHE A 222 4.93 -9.51 -13.97
N LEU A 223 6.12 -9.12 -13.53
CA LEU A 223 7.22 -8.73 -14.43
C LEU A 223 7.79 -9.89 -15.24
N THR A 224 7.75 -11.10 -14.68
CA THR A 224 8.29 -12.30 -15.33
C THR A 224 7.29 -12.93 -16.30
N VAL A 225 5.99 -12.92 -15.96
CA VAL A 225 4.96 -13.70 -16.68
C VAL A 225 4.06 -12.85 -17.56
N ILE A 226 3.76 -11.61 -17.15
CA ILE A 226 2.70 -10.80 -17.78
C ILE A 226 3.29 -9.70 -18.66
N SER A 227 4.14 -8.84 -18.12
CA SER A 227 4.71 -7.71 -18.86
C SER A 227 5.99 -7.21 -18.21
N LYS A 228 7.00 -6.85 -19.03
CA LYS A 228 8.25 -6.25 -18.54
C LYS A 228 8.14 -4.76 -18.22
N ASP A 229 6.97 -4.15 -18.44
CA ASP A 229 6.70 -2.75 -18.14
C ASP A 229 6.02 -2.61 -16.77
N THR A 230 6.73 -1.96 -15.85
CA THR A 230 6.30 -1.75 -14.46
C THR A 230 5.09 -0.82 -14.33
N PHE A 231 4.85 0.07 -15.30
CA PHE A 231 3.75 1.04 -15.23
C PHE A 231 2.38 0.37 -15.29
N TYR A 232 2.23 -0.76 -16.00
CA TYR A 232 0.99 -1.53 -15.98
C TYR A 232 0.61 -2.01 -14.58
N PHE A 233 1.59 -2.39 -13.78
CA PHE A 233 1.36 -2.82 -12.41
C PHE A 233 1.06 -1.63 -11.47
N MET A 234 1.66 -0.46 -11.74
CA MET A 234 1.29 0.79 -11.05
C MET A 234 -0.15 1.22 -11.37
N TYR A 235 -0.62 1.10 -12.62
CA TYR A 235 -2.02 1.33 -12.98
C TYR A 235 -2.95 0.36 -12.25
N PHE A 236 -2.56 -0.90 -12.15
CA PHE A 236 -3.29 -1.89 -11.35
C PHE A 236 -3.37 -1.49 -9.87
N ALA A 237 -2.27 -1.01 -9.28
CA ALA A 237 -2.25 -0.54 -7.89
C ALA A 237 -3.20 0.66 -7.66
N ILE A 238 -3.24 1.62 -8.58
CA ILE A 238 -4.19 2.75 -8.56
C ILE A 238 -5.64 2.23 -8.66
N ALA A 239 -5.92 1.32 -9.59
CA ALA A 239 -7.25 0.75 -9.75
C ALA A 239 -7.69 -0.02 -8.49
N LEU A 240 -6.80 -0.83 -7.91
CA LEU A 240 -7.04 -1.53 -6.65
C LEU A 240 -7.30 -0.53 -5.50
N ASN A 241 -6.55 0.57 -5.46
CA ASN A 241 -6.76 1.63 -4.48
C ASN A 241 -8.15 2.27 -4.62
N PHE A 242 -8.58 2.55 -5.83
CA PHE A 242 -9.90 3.13 -6.10
C PHE A 242 -11.04 2.17 -5.71
N VAL A 243 -10.95 0.90 -6.10
CA VAL A 243 -11.94 -0.12 -5.74
C VAL A 243 -12.01 -0.31 -4.22
N THR A 244 -10.86 -0.33 -3.55
CA THR A 244 -10.82 -0.48 -2.07
C THR A 244 -11.35 0.75 -1.35
N ALA A 245 -11.11 1.96 -1.87
CA ALA A 245 -11.70 3.19 -1.33
C ALA A 245 -13.24 3.16 -1.39
N ILE A 246 -13.81 2.64 -2.48
CA ILE A 246 -15.27 2.44 -2.60
C ILE A 246 -15.74 1.36 -1.62
N ALA A 247 -15.08 0.20 -1.59
CA ALA A 247 -15.42 -0.90 -0.68
C ALA A 247 -15.37 -0.47 0.80
N PHE A 248 -14.41 0.39 1.16
CA PHE A 248 -14.24 0.89 2.51
C PHE A 248 -15.41 1.74 3.01
N TYR A 249 -16.24 2.30 2.12
CA TYR A 249 -17.43 3.07 2.51
C TYR A 249 -18.37 2.26 3.41
N TRP A 250 -18.52 0.96 3.15
CA TRP A 250 -19.39 0.04 3.91
C TRP A 250 -18.76 -0.51 5.19
N VAL A 251 -17.51 -0.14 5.50
CA VAL A 251 -16.85 -0.52 6.75
C VAL A 251 -17.31 0.45 7.85
N PRO A 252 -17.94 -0.03 8.94
CA PRO A 252 -18.29 0.80 10.09
C PRO A 252 -17.06 1.18 10.92
N GLU A 253 -17.24 2.13 11.83
CA GLU A 253 -16.22 2.44 12.83
C GLU A 253 -16.14 1.32 13.87
N SER A 254 -14.99 1.21 14.55
CA SER A 254 -14.77 0.21 15.58
C SER A 254 -15.79 0.28 16.74
N PRO A 255 -16.48 -0.83 17.07
CA PRO A 255 -17.34 -0.91 18.25
C PRO A 255 -16.57 -0.63 19.55
N ARG A 256 -15.33 -1.12 19.64
CA ARG A 256 -14.47 -0.91 20.83
C ARG A 256 -14.07 0.55 20.99
N TYR A 257 -13.82 1.25 19.87
CA TYR A 257 -13.57 2.70 19.89
C TYR A 257 -14.80 3.47 20.40
N LEU A 258 -15.97 3.19 19.82
CA LEU A 258 -17.23 3.87 20.16
C LEU A 258 -17.61 3.65 21.63
N TYR A 259 -17.44 2.42 22.11
CA TYR A 259 -17.61 2.10 23.53
C TYR A 259 -16.62 2.87 24.42
N GLY A 260 -15.36 2.99 24.01
CA GLY A 260 -14.33 3.71 24.75
C GLY A 260 -14.57 5.21 24.88
N ILE A 261 -15.22 5.84 23.88
CA ILE A 261 -15.62 7.26 23.93
C ILE A 261 -17.04 7.47 24.49
N ASN A 262 -17.68 6.40 25.00
CA ASN A 262 -19.02 6.39 25.58
C ASN A 262 -20.15 6.80 24.59
N ASP A 263 -19.95 6.58 23.30
CA ASP A 263 -20.98 6.76 22.26
C ASP A 263 -21.73 5.43 22.05
N LEU A 264 -22.62 5.12 23.00
CA LEU A 264 -23.30 3.83 23.08
C LEU A 264 -24.35 3.64 22.00
N ASP A 265 -25.00 4.71 21.55
CA ASP A 265 -26.05 4.65 20.52
C ASP A 265 -25.44 4.19 19.19
N ARG A 266 -24.35 4.85 18.77
CA ARG A 266 -23.64 4.48 17.55
C ARG A 266 -22.96 3.11 17.67
N CYS A 267 -22.47 2.76 18.87
CA CYS A 267 -21.94 1.43 19.12
C CYS A 267 -23.00 0.34 18.88
N ALA A 268 -24.23 0.55 19.37
CA ALA A 268 -25.33 -0.38 19.17
C ALA A 268 -25.70 -0.49 17.68
N GLU A 269 -25.79 0.64 16.96
CA GLU A 269 -26.05 0.64 15.51
C GLU A 269 -25.01 -0.18 14.73
N VAL A 270 -23.72 -0.01 15.06
CA VAL A 270 -22.65 -0.77 14.40
C VAL A 270 -22.76 -2.26 14.71
N LEU A 271 -23.04 -2.64 15.96
CA LEU A 271 -23.19 -4.05 16.34
C LEU A 271 -24.39 -4.69 15.63
N THR A 272 -25.53 -4.00 15.54
CA THR A 272 -26.70 -4.46 14.76
C THR A 272 -26.35 -4.60 13.29
N TYR A 273 -25.65 -3.63 12.70
CA TYR A 273 -25.20 -3.73 11.30
C TYR A 273 -24.30 -4.95 11.06
N ILE A 274 -23.36 -5.24 11.98
CA ILE A 274 -22.51 -6.42 11.90
C ILE A 274 -23.34 -7.70 12.00
N ALA A 275 -24.28 -7.75 12.96
CA ALA A 275 -25.17 -8.87 13.19
C ALA A 275 -26.05 -9.17 11.94
N ASP A 276 -26.62 -8.14 11.34
CA ASP A 276 -27.40 -8.22 10.10
C ASP A 276 -26.56 -8.77 8.93
N LYS A 277 -25.33 -8.26 8.75
CA LYS A 277 -24.43 -8.76 7.69
C LYS A 277 -23.99 -10.20 7.92
N ASN A 278 -23.91 -10.62 9.18
CA ASN A 278 -23.61 -11.98 9.57
C ASN A 278 -24.82 -12.91 9.57
N ASN A 279 -26.05 -12.39 9.41
CA ASN A 279 -27.31 -13.11 9.52
C ASN A 279 -27.50 -13.77 10.90
N VAL A 280 -27.11 -13.05 11.96
CA VAL A 280 -27.31 -13.46 13.35
C VAL A 280 -28.19 -12.40 14.00
N GLN A 281 -29.38 -12.77 14.45
CA GLN A 281 -30.32 -11.89 15.17
C GLN A 281 -30.17 -12.08 16.68
#